data_AF-A0A4Q2D7T3-F1
#
_entry.id   AF-A0A4Q2D7T3-F1
#
_cell.length_a   1.000
_cell.length_b   1.000
_cell.length_c   1.000
_cell.angle_alpha   90.00
_cell.angle_beta   90.00
_cell.angle_gamma   90.00
#
_symmetry.space_group_name_H-M   'P 1'
#
loop_
_entity.id
_entity.type
_entity.pdbx_description
1 polymer ?
#
loop_
_entity_poly.entity_id
_entity_poly.type
_entity_poly.pdbx_seq_one_letter_code
_entity_poly.pdbx_strand_id
1 'polypeptide(L)'
;MADATKKSQSHFETLNPGEKYWRDKYRWLLDSGYRLRTRYHPDWIPSWNTNPRLHYAACEDSIANHRIAICDAVKVDDNSTVILKRVSPAGDTEELEIVEYLAEEPRKSDPRNHSVPILEILQPADQPVEKILVMPLCRPWDSPEFETLGEAAGCIRQLLEGVLYLHENRIAHRDIKSDNFMMDTSLFTKPFHPLSYNRSLDAKHQVHASPSNFDPLINRIILSLSTYIA
;
A
#
# COMPACT_ATOMS: atom_id res chain seq x y z
N MET A 1 30.39 22.19 -4.29
CA MET A 1 30.06 20.82 -3.83
C MET A 1 29.32 20.81 -2.49
N ALA A 2 29.83 21.45 -1.42
CA ALA A 2 29.17 21.47 -0.10
C ALA A 2 27.72 22.01 -0.10
N ASP A 3 27.43 23.00 -0.95
CA ASP A 3 26.10 23.63 -1.05
C ASP A 3 25.06 22.69 -1.71
N ALA A 4 25.47 21.90 -2.70
CA ALA A 4 24.62 20.89 -3.33
C ALA A 4 24.32 19.72 -2.39
N THR A 5 25.29 19.29 -1.57
CA THR A 5 25.12 18.23 -0.56
C THR A 5 24.16 18.66 0.55
N LYS A 6 24.26 19.91 1.04
CA LYS A 6 23.32 20.45 2.03
C LYS A 6 21.89 20.56 1.49
N LYS A 7 21.73 21.04 0.25
CA LYS A 7 20.42 21.11 -0.41
C LYS A 7 19.80 19.73 -0.63
N SER A 8 20.61 18.73 -0.98
CA SER A 8 20.20 17.34 -1.10
C SER A 8 19.77 16.73 0.24
N GLN A 9 20.53 16.94 1.32
CA GLN A 9 20.15 16.46 2.65
C GLN A 9 18.83 17.08 3.13
N SER A 10 18.66 18.40 2.96
CA SER A 10 17.43 19.13 3.34
C SER A 10 16.17 18.57 2.70
N HIS A 11 16.27 18.00 1.48
CA HIS A 11 15.15 17.34 0.82
C HIS A 11 14.64 16.12 1.61
N PHE A 12 15.55 15.30 2.15
CA PHE A 12 15.18 14.11 2.93
C PHE A 12 14.65 14.45 4.32
N GLU A 13 15.02 15.60 4.88
CA GLU A 13 14.57 16.07 6.19
C GLU A 13 13.18 16.72 6.14
N THR A 14 12.72 17.12 4.96
CA THR A 14 11.44 17.82 4.78
C THR A 14 10.33 16.84 4.44
N LEU A 15 9.24 16.87 5.21
CA LEU A 15 8.02 16.14 4.88
C LEU A 15 7.23 16.87 3.78
N ASN A 16 6.83 16.15 2.74
CA ASN A 16 5.91 16.67 1.72
C ASN A 16 4.46 16.81 2.28
N PRO A 17 3.52 17.47 1.57
CA PRO A 17 2.18 17.69 2.09
C PRO A 17 1.42 16.41 2.51
N GLY A 18 1.58 15.31 1.78
CA GLY A 18 0.98 14.02 2.15
C GLY A 18 1.61 13.45 3.42
N GLU A 19 2.93 13.53 3.53
CA GLU A 19 3.66 13.05 4.72
C GLU A 19 3.31 13.85 5.97
N LYS A 20 3.07 15.16 5.84
CA LYS A 20 2.59 16.00 6.94
C LYS A 20 1.22 15.54 7.44
N TYR A 21 0.31 15.23 6.52
CA TYR A 21 -1.00 14.66 6.89
C TYR A 21 -0.83 13.37 7.71
N TRP A 22 -0.02 12.42 7.23
CA TRP A 22 0.19 11.15 7.94
C TRP A 22 0.85 11.34 9.31
N ARG A 23 1.83 12.26 9.41
CA ARG A 23 2.43 12.64 10.69
C ARG A 23 1.39 13.21 11.65
N ASP A 24 0.53 14.09 11.17
CA ASP A 24 -0.48 14.76 12.01
C ASP A 24 -1.53 13.75 12.52
N LYS A 25 -1.75 12.65 11.79
CA LYS A 25 -2.61 11.52 12.21
C LYS A 25 -1.90 10.44 13.02
N TYR A 26 -0.58 10.52 13.21
CA TYR A 26 0.22 9.44 13.79
C TYR A 26 -0.32 8.90 15.12
N ARG A 27 -0.60 9.80 16.08
CA ARG A 27 -1.04 9.39 17.43
C ARG A 27 -2.41 8.70 17.38
N TRP A 28 -3.34 9.26 16.62
CA TRP A 28 -4.68 8.68 16.47
C TRP A 28 -4.64 7.32 15.76
N LEU A 29 -3.81 7.17 14.71
CA LEU A 29 -3.62 5.87 14.05
C LEU A 29 -3.00 4.85 15.00
N LEU A 30 -2.01 5.27 15.81
CA LEU A 30 -1.40 4.40 16.81
C LEU A 30 -2.43 3.94 17.86
N ASP A 31 -3.25 4.85 18.36
CA ASP A 31 -4.36 4.54 19.28
C ASP A 31 -5.41 3.64 18.64
N SER A 32 -5.57 3.72 17.31
CA SER A 32 -6.44 2.84 16.51
C SER A 32 -5.78 1.50 16.14
N GLY A 33 -4.57 1.21 16.65
CA GLY A 33 -3.87 -0.06 16.42
C GLY A 33 -2.92 -0.09 15.22
N TYR A 34 -2.60 1.05 14.61
CA TYR A 34 -1.74 1.16 13.43
C TYR A 34 -0.55 2.08 13.66
N ARG A 35 0.63 1.49 13.76
CA ARG A 35 1.89 2.23 13.95
C ARG A 35 2.51 2.57 12.59
N LEU A 36 2.62 3.86 12.30
CA LEU A 36 3.34 4.34 11.12
C LEU A 36 4.86 4.27 11.32
N ARG A 37 5.60 4.35 10.21
CA ARG A 37 7.06 4.43 10.20
C ARG A 37 7.60 5.62 11.00
N THR A 38 8.83 5.51 11.48
CA THR A 38 9.49 6.53 12.31
C THR A 38 9.52 7.91 11.66
N ARG A 39 9.64 7.97 10.32
CA ARG A 39 9.59 9.21 9.53
C ARG A 39 8.31 10.04 9.77
N TYR A 40 7.21 9.38 10.10
CA TYR A 40 5.91 10.01 10.37
C TYR A 40 5.67 10.28 11.85
N HIS A 41 6.59 9.89 12.74
CA HIS A 41 6.46 10.22 14.16
C HIS A 41 6.51 11.75 14.36
N PRO A 42 5.65 12.37 15.19
CA PRO A 42 5.65 13.82 15.41
C PRO A 42 6.98 14.37 15.92
N ASP A 43 7.69 13.56 16.71
CA ASP A 43 9.01 13.87 17.27
C ASP A 43 10.17 13.26 16.43
N TRP A 44 9.92 12.96 15.15
CA TRP A 44 10.94 12.37 14.27
C TRP A 44 12.17 13.27 14.15
N ILE A 45 13.33 12.66 14.41
CA ILE A 45 14.64 13.22 14.12
C ILE A 45 15.28 12.30 13.08
N PRO A 46 15.75 12.83 11.94
CA PRO A 46 16.40 12.02 10.93
C PRO A 46 17.55 11.18 11.49
N SER A 47 17.58 9.89 11.16
CA SER A 47 18.54 8.94 11.73
C SER A 47 19.99 9.37 11.51
N TRP A 48 20.29 9.96 10.35
CA TRP A 48 21.62 10.49 10.02
C TRP A 48 22.04 11.73 10.82
N ASN A 49 21.09 12.45 11.44
CA ASN A 49 21.40 13.55 12.34
C ASN A 49 21.78 13.05 13.74
N THR A 50 21.29 11.88 14.14
CA THR A 50 21.65 11.24 15.42
C THR A 50 22.91 10.38 15.34
N ASN A 51 23.23 9.86 14.15
CA ASN A 51 24.40 9.04 13.90
C ASN A 51 25.15 9.53 12.65
N PRO A 52 26.26 10.28 12.81
CA PRO A 52 27.05 10.84 11.70
C PRO A 52 27.67 9.81 10.75
N ARG A 53 27.66 8.51 11.10
CA ARG A 53 28.15 7.44 10.22
C ARG A 53 27.13 7.03 9.16
N LEU A 54 25.87 7.43 9.32
CA LEU A 54 24.81 7.10 8.38
C LEU A 54 24.77 8.11 7.24
N HIS A 55 24.72 7.60 6.01
CA HIS A 55 24.37 8.42 4.85
C HIS A 55 22.84 8.50 4.75
N TYR A 56 22.28 9.70 4.61
CA TYR A 56 20.83 9.92 4.59
C TYR A 56 20.10 8.99 3.62
N ALA A 57 20.60 8.86 2.38
CA ALA A 57 19.97 8.06 1.34
C ALA A 57 19.99 6.53 1.58
N ALA A 58 20.71 6.08 2.62
CA ALA A 58 20.75 4.67 3.03
C ALA A 58 19.84 4.37 4.23
N CYS A 59 19.23 5.40 4.84
CA CYS A 59 18.37 5.23 6.00
C CYS A 59 16.91 5.00 5.55
N GLU A 60 16.20 4.09 6.20
CA GLU A 60 14.79 3.81 5.94
C GLU A 60 13.93 5.07 6.05
N ASP A 61 14.17 5.88 7.08
CA ASP A 61 13.44 7.12 7.34
C ASP A 61 13.73 8.26 6.32
N SER A 62 14.55 7.99 5.30
CA SER A 62 14.68 8.84 4.11
C SER A 62 13.70 8.46 2.98
N ILE A 63 13.08 7.28 3.04
CA ILE A 63 12.18 6.75 2.02
C ILE A 63 10.80 7.38 2.18
N ALA A 64 10.47 8.29 1.27
CA ALA A 64 9.16 8.93 1.18
C ALA A 64 8.25 8.21 0.17
N ASN A 65 6.95 8.19 0.43
CA ASN A 65 5.97 7.77 -0.58
C ASN A 65 5.61 8.98 -1.45
N HIS A 66 5.71 8.84 -2.76
CA HIS A 66 5.29 9.87 -3.72
C HIS A 66 3.77 9.92 -3.90
N ARG A 67 3.05 8.83 -3.58
CA ARG A 67 1.59 8.78 -3.60
C ARG A 67 1.07 9.33 -2.27
N ILE A 68 0.77 10.64 -2.24
CA ILE A 68 0.42 11.38 -1.02
C ILE A 68 -0.76 10.81 -0.22
N ALA A 69 -1.67 10.10 -0.89
CA ALA A 69 -2.85 9.48 -0.27
C ALA A 69 -2.59 8.06 0.25
N ILE A 70 -1.37 7.53 0.13
CA ILE A 70 -1.00 6.16 0.51
C ILE A 70 0.09 6.19 1.57
N CYS A 71 -0.10 5.43 2.65
CA CYS A 71 0.90 5.25 3.71
C CYS A 71 0.93 3.79 4.15
N ASP A 72 2.12 3.27 4.45
CA ASP A 72 2.27 1.96 5.05
C ASP A 72 2.26 2.05 6.59
N ALA A 73 1.72 1.02 7.23
CA ALA A 73 1.64 0.92 8.68
C ALA A 73 1.86 -0.52 9.14
N VAL A 74 2.21 -0.67 10.41
CA VAL A 74 2.27 -1.96 11.10
C VAL A 74 1.09 -2.06 12.05
N LYS A 75 0.28 -3.10 11.90
CA LYS A 75 -0.81 -3.41 12.83
C LYS A 75 -0.21 -3.88 14.16
N VAL A 76 -0.61 -3.26 15.26
CA VAL A 76 0.08 -3.38 16.56
C VAL A 76 -0.10 -4.76 17.20
N ASP A 77 -1.23 -5.42 16.94
CA ASP A 77 -1.58 -6.70 17.58
C ASP A 77 -0.82 -7.90 17.02
N ASP A 78 -0.61 -7.96 15.70
CA ASP A 78 -0.01 -9.09 14.99
C ASP A 78 1.30 -8.73 14.26
N ASN A 79 1.71 -7.46 14.28
CA ASN A 79 2.86 -6.91 13.55
C ASN A 79 2.81 -7.13 12.03
N SER A 80 1.63 -7.39 11.45
CA SER A 80 1.47 -7.44 10.00
C SER A 80 1.57 -6.05 9.39
N THR A 81 2.09 -6.00 8.15
CA THR A 81 2.19 -4.75 7.39
C THR A 81 0.92 -4.53 6.58
N VAL A 82 0.36 -3.34 6.67
CA VAL A 82 -0.85 -2.91 5.96
C VAL A 82 -0.60 -1.62 5.18
N ILE A 83 -1.48 -1.35 4.23
CA ILE A 83 -1.53 -0.10 3.48
C ILE A 83 -2.76 0.69 3.91
N LEU A 84 -2.55 1.95 4.24
CA LEU A 84 -3.56 2.95 4.52
C LEU A 84 -3.76 3.79 3.26
N LYS A 85 -5.00 3.88 2.78
CA LYS A 85 -5.40 4.77 1.68
C LYS A 85 -6.40 5.80 2.19
N ARG A 86 -6.00 7.07 2.12
CA ARG A 86 -6.87 8.20 2.43
C ARG A 86 -7.81 8.45 1.25
N VAL A 87 -9.10 8.50 1.53
CA VAL A 87 -10.15 8.84 0.55
C VAL A 87 -11.01 10.00 1.06
N SER A 88 -11.29 10.95 0.17
CA SER A 88 -12.10 12.15 0.43
C SER A 88 -13.40 12.11 -0.38
N PRO A 89 -14.58 12.27 0.24
CA PRO A 89 -15.85 12.24 -0.48
C PRO A 89 -16.01 13.33 -1.54
N ALA A 90 -15.24 14.41 -1.48
CA ALA A 90 -15.34 15.47 -2.48
C ALA A 90 -14.82 15.03 -3.87
N GLY A 91 -14.12 13.90 -3.99
CA GLY A 91 -13.64 13.34 -5.26
C GLY A 91 -13.72 11.82 -5.37
N ASP A 92 -14.03 11.12 -4.27
CA ASP A 92 -13.86 9.66 -4.17
C ASP A 92 -15.15 8.92 -3.75
N THR A 93 -16.32 9.56 -3.84
CA THR A 93 -17.61 8.97 -3.42
C THR A 93 -17.91 7.65 -4.12
N GLU A 94 -17.71 7.58 -5.43
CA GLU A 94 -18.02 6.37 -6.21
C GLU A 94 -17.03 5.24 -5.89
N GLU A 95 -15.75 5.56 -5.69
CA GLU A 95 -14.76 4.56 -5.28
C GLU A 95 -15.16 3.95 -3.93
N LEU A 96 -15.54 4.81 -2.98
CA LEU A 96 -15.95 4.39 -1.65
C LEU A 96 -17.23 3.54 -1.68
N GLU A 97 -18.25 3.94 -2.45
CA GLU A 97 -19.49 3.19 -2.61
C GLU A 97 -19.24 1.79 -3.19
N ILE A 98 -18.37 1.69 -4.20
CA ILE A 98 -18.02 0.40 -4.82
C ILE A 98 -17.23 -0.48 -3.85
N VAL A 99 -16.26 0.12 -3.17
CA VAL A 99 -15.44 -0.57 -2.18
C VAL A 99 -16.30 -1.13 -1.05
N GLU A 100 -17.23 -0.33 -0.51
CA GLU A 100 -18.17 -0.77 0.51
C GLU A 100 -19.09 -1.87 -0.02
N TYR A 101 -19.65 -1.70 -1.23
CA TYR A 101 -20.49 -2.71 -1.88
C TYR A 101 -19.78 -4.06 -2.03
N LEU A 102 -18.52 -4.07 -2.49
CA LEU A 102 -17.74 -5.30 -2.66
C LEU A 102 -17.23 -5.90 -1.34
N ALA A 103 -17.16 -5.10 -0.27
CA ALA A 103 -16.72 -5.53 1.05
C ALA A 103 -17.84 -6.21 1.88
N GLU A 104 -19.05 -6.30 1.35
CA GLU A 104 -20.20 -6.96 1.99
C GLU A 104 -20.40 -8.41 1.53
N GLU A 105 -20.99 -9.25 2.39
CA GLU A 105 -21.41 -10.60 1.99
C GLU A 105 -22.62 -10.57 1.02
N PRO A 106 -22.70 -11.49 0.04
CA PRO A 106 -21.78 -12.60 -0.22
C PRO A 106 -20.56 -12.21 -1.10
N ARG A 107 -20.45 -10.95 -1.53
CA ARG A 107 -19.43 -10.49 -2.49
C ARG A 107 -18.02 -10.56 -1.91
N LYS A 108 -17.87 -10.25 -0.63
CA LYS A 108 -16.61 -10.33 0.11
C LYS A 108 -16.00 -11.73 0.07
N SER A 109 -16.82 -12.77 0.16
CA SER A 109 -16.37 -14.17 0.20
C SER A 109 -16.41 -14.88 -1.15
N ASP A 110 -16.93 -14.26 -2.21
CA ASP A 110 -16.93 -14.84 -3.55
C ASP A 110 -15.49 -14.95 -4.08
N PRO A 111 -14.98 -16.15 -4.40
CA PRO A 111 -13.60 -16.34 -4.87
C PRO A 111 -13.30 -15.68 -6.22
N ARG A 112 -14.32 -15.26 -6.97
CA ARG A 112 -14.18 -14.50 -8.21
C ARG A 112 -13.97 -13.00 -7.96
N ASN A 113 -14.19 -12.54 -6.73
CA ASN A 113 -13.88 -11.19 -6.31
C ASN A 113 -12.37 -11.03 -6.10
N HIS A 114 -11.69 -10.64 -7.17
CA HIS A 114 -10.25 -10.37 -7.15
C HIS A 114 -9.93 -8.91 -6.75
N SER A 115 -10.86 -8.11 -6.23
CA SER A 115 -10.52 -6.79 -5.71
C SER A 115 -9.63 -6.89 -4.47
N VAL A 116 -8.77 -5.88 -4.24
CA VAL A 116 -8.02 -5.78 -2.98
C VAL A 116 -9.02 -5.68 -1.83
N PRO A 117 -8.98 -6.59 -0.84
CA PRO A 117 -9.96 -6.59 0.24
C PRO A 117 -9.72 -5.40 1.18
N ILE A 118 -10.81 -4.82 1.67
CA ILE A 118 -10.75 -3.87 2.78
C ILE A 118 -10.83 -4.62 4.09
N LEU A 119 -9.80 -4.45 4.91
CA LEU A 119 -9.71 -5.06 6.23
C LEU A 119 -10.52 -4.25 7.24
N GLU A 120 -10.43 -2.92 7.15
CA GLU A 120 -11.09 -1.97 8.05
C GLU A 120 -11.24 -0.61 7.35
N ILE A 121 -12.26 0.15 7.76
CA ILE A 121 -12.47 1.55 7.34
C ILE A 121 -12.41 2.40 8.60
N LEU A 122 -11.35 3.21 8.71
CA LEU A 122 -11.19 4.16 9.81
C LEU A 122 -11.75 5.52 9.42
N GLN A 123 -12.30 6.23 10.41
CA GLN A 123 -12.83 7.58 10.23
C GLN A 123 -12.24 8.52 11.29
N PRO A 124 -11.40 9.48 10.90
CA PRO A 124 -10.85 10.46 11.85
C PRO A 124 -11.96 11.34 12.44
N ALA A 125 -12.02 11.43 13.77
CA ALA A 125 -13.06 12.20 14.47
C ALA A 125 -13.00 13.71 14.16
N ASP A 126 -11.81 14.23 13.85
CA ASP A 126 -11.59 15.64 13.49
C ASP A 126 -11.96 15.95 12.04
N GLN A 127 -12.13 14.93 11.18
CA GLN A 127 -12.43 15.07 9.76
C GLN A 127 -13.45 14.01 9.34
N PRO A 128 -14.72 14.14 9.75
CA PRO A 128 -15.73 13.08 9.63
C PRO A 128 -16.09 12.75 8.17
N VAL A 129 -15.77 13.62 7.22
CA VAL A 129 -15.95 13.30 5.80
C VAL A 129 -14.88 12.35 5.30
N GLU A 130 -13.68 12.38 5.86
CA GLU A 130 -12.56 11.57 5.39
C GLU A 130 -12.65 10.14 5.89
N LYS A 131 -12.29 9.19 5.03
CA LYS A 131 -12.11 7.78 5.42
C LYS A 131 -10.69 7.34 5.10
N ILE A 132 -10.19 6.41 5.89
CA ILE A 132 -8.92 5.74 5.65
C ILE A 132 -9.21 4.25 5.51
N LEU A 133 -8.98 3.74 4.31
CA LEU A 133 -9.12 2.33 4.00
C LEU A 133 -7.86 1.59 4.45
N VAL A 134 -8.04 0.58 5.29
CA VAL A 134 -6.97 -0.35 5.68
C VAL A 134 -7.02 -1.54 4.75
N MET A 135 -5.93 -1.75 4.01
CA MET A 135 -5.78 -2.78 2.98
C MET A 135 -4.57 -3.66 3.29
N PRO A 136 -4.55 -4.92 2.84
CA PRO A 136 -3.33 -5.74 2.94
C PRO A 136 -2.20 -5.11 2.13
N LEU A 137 -0.96 -5.36 2.55
CA LEU A 137 0.19 -5.08 1.70
C LEU A 137 0.14 -5.99 0.46
N CYS A 138 0.12 -5.38 -0.72
CA CYS A 138 0.28 -6.08 -1.98
C CYS A 138 1.58 -5.62 -2.66
N ARG A 139 2.06 -6.42 -3.61
CA ARG A 139 3.24 -6.13 -4.43
C ARG A 139 2.84 -5.99 -5.91
N PRO A 140 3.59 -5.28 -6.77
CA PRO A 140 3.33 -5.32 -8.22
C PRO A 140 3.23 -6.76 -8.73
N TRP A 141 2.27 -7.00 -9.62
CA TRP A 141 1.92 -8.31 -10.18
C TRP A 141 3.10 -9.06 -10.85
N ASP A 142 4.09 -8.32 -11.34
CA ASP A 142 5.28 -8.81 -12.04
C ASP A 142 6.54 -8.84 -11.16
N SER A 143 6.36 -8.77 -9.83
CA SER A 143 7.47 -8.68 -8.89
C SER A 143 7.31 -9.69 -7.74
N PRO A 144 8.10 -10.78 -7.68
CA PRO A 144 9.17 -11.13 -8.62
C PRO A 144 8.65 -11.50 -10.01
N GLU A 145 9.57 -11.54 -10.98
CA GLU A 145 9.27 -11.92 -12.36
C GLU A 145 8.70 -13.35 -12.41
N PHE A 146 7.82 -13.62 -13.38
CA PHE A 146 7.34 -14.97 -13.63
C PHE A 146 8.48 -15.88 -14.09
N GLU A 147 8.63 -17.04 -13.44
CA GLU A 147 9.63 -18.06 -13.81
C GLU A 147 9.08 -19.00 -14.90
N THR A 148 7.76 -19.14 -14.98
CA THR A 148 7.08 -20.06 -15.91
C THR A 148 5.95 -19.41 -16.69
N LEU A 149 5.67 -19.96 -17.88
CA LEU A 149 4.47 -19.59 -18.66
C LEU A 149 3.17 -19.91 -17.90
N GLY A 150 3.19 -20.92 -17.02
CA GLY A 150 2.04 -21.31 -16.20
C GLY A 150 1.65 -20.21 -15.20
N GLU A 151 2.63 -19.55 -14.58
CA GLU A 151 2.38 -18.42 -13.67
C GLU A 151 1.81 -17.22 -14.42
N ALA A 152 2.39 -16.87 -15.57
CA ALA A 152 1.88 -15.79 -16.41
C ALA A 152 0.46 -16.06 -16.90
N ALA A 153 0.17 -17.28 -17.38
CA ALA A 153 -1.17 -17.69 -17.78
C ALA A 153 -2.16 -17.68 -16.59
N GLY A 154 -1.72 -18.11 -15.41
CA GLY A 154 -2.50 -18.07 -14.17
C GLY A 154 -2.83 -16.65 -13.72
N CYS A 155 -1.88 -15.72 -13.85
CA CYS A 155 -2.08 -14.29 -13.60
C CYS A 155 -3.12 -13.68 -14.56
N ILE A 156 -2.97 -13.93 -15.87
CA ILE A 156 -3.92 -13.43 -16.89
C ILE A 156 -5.32 -13.99 -16.64
N ARG A 157 -5.44 -15.28 -16.29
CA ARG A 157 -6.73 -15.90 -15.98
C ARG A 157 -7.42 -15.20 -14.81
N GLN A 158 -6.71 -14.96 -13.71
CA GLN A 158 -7.27 -14.29 -12.52
C GLN A 158 -7.66 -12.84 -12.81
N LEU A 159 -6.85 -12.13 -13.59
CA LEU A 159 -7.18 -10.79 -14.06
C LEU A 159 -8.52 -10.79 -14.81
N LEU A 160 -8.68 -11.67 -15.80
CA LEU A 160 -9.91 -11.76 -16.59
C LEU A 160 -11.11 -12.18 -15.74
N GLU A 161 -10.91 -13.10 -14.79
CA GLU A 161 -11.95 -13.52 -13.84
C GLU A 161 -12.42 -12.37 -12.94
N GLY A 162 -11.48 -11.58 -12.41
CA GLY A 162 -11.80 -10.39 -11.60
C GLY A 162 -12.54 -9.31 -12.39
N VAL A 163 -12.11 -9.04 -13.61
CA VAL A 163 -12.80 -8.08 -14.49
C VAL A 163 -14.19 -8.56 -14.86
N LEU A 164 -14.35 -9.85 -15.19
CA LEU A 164 -15.65 -10.45 -15.45
C LEU A 164 -16.58 -10.32 -14.23
N TYR A 165 -16.07 -10.61 -13.02
CA TYR A 165 -16.82 -10.47 -11.79
C TYR A 165 -17.29 -9.03 -11.52
N LEU A 166 -16.42 -8.04 -11.77
CA LEU A 166 -16.80 -6.63 -11.69
C LEU A 166 -17.95 -6.34 -12.67
N HIS A 167 -17.84 -6.78 -13.93
CA HIS A 167 -18.89 -6.57 -14.93
C HIS A 167 -20.22 -7.26 -14.57
N GLU A 168 -20.18 -8.46 -13.99
CA GLU A 168 -21.39 -9.16 -13.49
C GLU A 168 -22.09 -8.34 -12.38
N ASN A 169 -21.31 -7.60 -11.60
CA ASN A 169 -21.79 -6.66 -10.58
C ASN A 169 -22.07 -5.25 -11.14
N ARG A 170 -22.07 -5.09 -12.46
CA ARG A 170 -22.24 -3.79 -13.15
C ARG A 170 -21.21 -2.74 -12.74
N ILE A 171 -19.99 -3.16 -12.44
CA ILE A 171 -18.88 -2.26 -12.11
C ILE A 171 -17.91 -2.22 -13.29
N ALA A 172 -17.66 -1.03 -13.82
CA ALA A 172 -16.62 -0.78 -14.82
C ALA A 172 -15.38 -0.16 -14.14
N HIS A 173 -14.23 -0.84 -14.22
CA HIS A 173 -12.98 -0.35 -13.61
C HIS A 173 -12.39 0.88 -14.33
N ARG A 174 -12.51 0.95 -15.66
CA ARG A 174 -12.07 2.05 -16.58
C ARG A 174 -10.59 2.47 -16.55
N ASP A 175 -9.77 1.99 -15.63
CA ASP A 175 -8.30 2.19 -15.61
C ASP A 175 -7.54 0.86 -15.45
N ILE A 176 -7.85 -0.12 -16.30
CA ILE A 176 -7.15 -1.41 -16.33
C ILE A 176 -5.74 -1.18 -16.90
N LYS A 177 -4.73 -1.17 -16.01
CA LYS A 177 -3.31 -1.03 -16.33
C LYS A 177 -2.43 -1.76 -15.30
N SER A 178 -1.17 -2.01 -15.65
CA SER A 178 -0.19 -2.73 -14.81
C SER A 178 -0.15 -2.26 -13.35
N ASP A 179 -0.19 -0.96 -13.12
CA ASP A 179 -0.06 -0.36 -11.78
C ASP A 179 -1.25 -0.65 -10.85
N ASN A 180 -2.38 -1.10 -11.40
CA ASN A 180 -3.59 -1.45 -10.67
C ASN A 180 -3.74 -2.96 -10.48
N PHE A 181 -2.78 -3.75 -10.97
CA PHE A 181 -2.69 -5.18 -10.72
C PHE A 181 -1.59 -5.48 -9.74
N MET A 182 -1.97 -6.15 -8.67
CA MET A 182 -1.10 -6.46 -7.57
C MET A 182 -1.14 -7.95 -7.29
N MET A 183 -0.16 -8.41 -6.56
CA MET A 183 -0.07 -9.76 -6.04
C MET A 183 -0.16 -9.71 -4.52
N ASP A 184 -0.92 -10.66 -3.98
CA ASP A 184 -1.02 -10.92 -2.56
C ASP A 184 0.35 -11.32 -1.98
N THR A 185 0.67 -10.81 -0.80
CA THR A 185 2.00 -10.99 -0.21
C THR A 185 2.10 -12.15 0.76
N SER A 186 0.99 -12.85 1.00
CA SER A 186 0.94 -14.10 1.76
C SER A 186 1.88 -15.19 1.24
N LEU A 187 2.30 -15.10 -0.03
CA LEU A 187 3.23 -16.02 -0.68
C LEU A 187 4.70 -15.79 -0.32
N PHE A 188 5.02 -14.68 0.36
CA PHE A 188 6.39 -14.35 0.74
C PHE A 188 6.69 -14.81 2.17
N THR A 189 7.74 -15.63 2.30
CA THR A 189 8.20 -16.17 3.59
C THR A 189 8.99 -15.17 4.43
N LYS A 190 9.41 -14.04 3.84
CA LYS A 190 10.21 -13.01 4.51
C LYS A 190 9.55 -11.64 4.36
N PRO A 191 9.49 -10.84 5.42
CA PRO A 191 8.99 -9.48 5.34
C PRO A 191 9.93 -8.61 4.49
N PHE A 192 9.34 -7.65 3.78
CA PHE A 192 10.04 -6.71 2.92
C PHE A 192 9.47 -5.31 3.07
N HIS A 193 10.24 -4.31 2.65
CA HIS A 193 9.85 -2.91 2.76
C HIS A 193 8.72 -2.55 1.78
N PRO A 194 7.60 -1.94 2.23
CA PRO A 194 6.43 -1.61 1.38
C PRO A 194 6.71 -0.69 0.19
N LEU A 195 7.70 0.19 0.31
CA LEU A 195 8.10 1.11 -0.76
C LEU A 195 9.40 0.67 -1.48
N SER A 196 9.97 -0.47 -1.09
CA SER A 196 11.24 -0.97 -1.63
C SER A 196 11.26 -2.49 -1.51
N TYR A 197 10.47 -3.15 -2.36
CA TYR A 197 10.12 -4.58 -2.22
C TYR A 197 11.30 -5.57 -2.17
N ASN A 198 12.49 -5.15 -2.61
CA ASN A 198 13.72 -5.95 -2.57
C ASN A 198 14.62 -5.59 -1.36
N ARG A 199 14.11 -4.90 -0.35
CA ARG A 199 14.84 -4.49 0.86
C ARG A 199 14.14 -5.01 2.12
N SER A 200 14.93 -5.27 3.17
CA SER A 200 14.41 -5.53 4.53
C SER A 200 13.56 -4.37 5.03
N LEU A 201 12.71 -4.60 6.04
CA LEU A 201 11.86 -3.56 6.64
C LEU A 201 12.63 -2.33 7.13
N ASP A 202 13.89 -2.50 7.57
CA ASP A 202 14.77 -1.38 7.97
C ASP A 202 15.60 -0.81 6.82
N ALA A 203 15.29 -1.22 5.58
CA ALA A 203 15.95 -0.87 4.33
C ALA A 203 17.48 -1.11 4.28
N LYS A 204 18.06 -1.90 5.19
CA LYS A 204 19.52 -2.09 5.25
C LYS A 204 20.07 -3.16 4.31
N HIS A 205 19.33 -4.24 4.10
CA HIS A 205 19.81 -5.39 3.34
C HIS A 205 18.85 -5.74 2.21
N GLN A 206 19.35 -6.40 1.17
CA GLN A 206 18.49 -6.94 0.12
C GLN A 206 17.72 -8.14 0.64
N VAL A 207 16.47 -8.27 0.20
CA VAL A 207 15.67 -9.48 0.37
C VAL A 207 15.29 -10.00 -1.02
N HIS A 208 15.56 -11.28 -1.24
CA HIS A 208 15.05 -11.98 -2.40
C HIS A 208 13.70 -12.55 -2.07
N ALA A 209 12.74 -12.17 -2.87
CA ALA A 209 11.39 -12.64 -2.73
C ALA A 209 11.29 -13.91 -3.57
N SER A 210 11.30 -15.05 -2.90
CA SER A 210 10.99 -16.34 -3.52
C SER A 210 9.54 -16.63 -3.16
N PRO A 211 8.62 -16.67 -4.14
CA PRO A 211 7.28 -17.18 -3.91
C PRO A 211 7.41 -18.59 -3.32
N SER A 212 6.57 -18.96 -2.37
CA SER A 212 6.51 -20.36 -1.94
C SER A 212 6.24 -21.26 -3.16
N ASN A 213 7.02 -22.33 -3.33
CA ASN A 213 7.04 -23.24 -4.50
C ASN A 213 5.70 -23.92 -4.86
N PHE A 214 4.59 -23.58 -4.20
CA PHE A 214 3.32 -24.28 -4.30
C PHE A 214 2.16 -23.33 -3.95
N ASP A 215 1.77 -22.41 -4.83
CA ASP A 215 0.37 -21.99 -4.98
C ASP A 215 0.21 -20.97 -6.10
N PRO A 216 -0.96 -20.88 -6.78
CA PRO A 216 -1.16 -19.89 -7.82
C PRO A 216 -1.11 -18.49 -7.19
N LEU A 217 -0.26 -17.63 -7.77
CA LEU A 217 -0.13 -16.22 -7.41
C LEU A 217 -1.51 -15.60 -7.25
N ILE A 218 -1.91 -15.19 -6.04
CA ILE A 218 -3.23 -14.57 -5.83
C ILE A 218 -3.11 -13.13 -6.31
N ASN A 219 -3.73 -12.82 -7.45
CA ASN A 219 -3.67 -11.49 -8.04
C ASN A 219 -4.89 -10.66 -7.60
N ARG A 220 -4.65 -9.38 -7.34
CA ARG A 220 -5.64 -8.43 -6.84
C ARG A 220 -5.74 -7.20 -7.75
N ILE A 221 -6.95 -6.69 -7.91
CA ILE A 221 -7.27 -5.47 -8.65
C ILE A 221 -7.45 -4.33 -7.64
N ILE A 222 -6.63 -3.29 -7.74
CA ILE A 222 -6.81 -2.07 -6.95
C ILE A 222 -7.96 -1.27 -7.55
N LEU A 223 -9.00 -1.05 -6.75
CA LEU A 223 -10.03 -0.07 -7.11
C LEU A 223 -9.49 1.36 -6.95
N SER A 224 -9.84 2.21 -7.92
CA SER A 224 -9.43 3.61 -7.94
C SER A 224 -10.60 4.52 -8.33
N LEU A 225 -10.41 5.84 -8.20
CA LEU A 225 -11.34 6.92 -8.60
C LEU A 225 -11.90 6.83 -10.02
N SER A 226 -11.31 5.98 -10.85
CA SER A 226 -11.80 5.67 -12.19
C SER A 226 -12.82 4.54 -12.23
N THR A 227 -13.21 3.95 -11.10
CA THR A 227 -14.15 2.81 -11.00
C THR A 227 -15.58 3.32 -10.78
N TYR A 228 -16.55 2.83 -11.56
CA TYR A 228 -17.94 3.32 -11.55
C TYR A 228 -18.93 2.16 -11.64
N ILE A 229 -20.12 2.32 -11.05
CA ILE A 229 -21.27 1.44 -11.28
C ILE A 229 -21.99 1.90 -12.56
N ALA A 230 -22.28 0.98 -13.46
CA ALA A 230 -22.94 1.19 -14.75
C ALA A 230 -24.44 0.88 -14.70
#